data_AF-A0A261Y7I3-F1
#
_entry.id   AF-A0A261Y7I3-F1
#
_cell.length_a   1.000
_cell.length_b   1.000
_cell.length_c   1.000
_cell.angle_alpha   90.00
_cell.angle_beta   90.00
_cell.angle_gamma   90.00
#
_symmetry.space_group_name_H-M   'P 1'
#
loop_
_entity.id
_entity.type
_entity.pdbx_description
1 polymer ?
#
loop_
_entity_poly.entity_id
_entity_poly.type
_entity_poly.pdbx_seq_one_letter_code
_entity_poly.pdbx_strand_id
1 'polypeptide(L)'
;MAVTANTTLMFSDLRYAIAHGQWRHTLAGAPNNTLSRLTGYPSWSLPIEDNDWNVRDAVTVFSVVVCLISAYVAVKVCKRQGKIAKNPLNCAVAVYMIATAVATLGFEVLDLGKVWTPFGMSHNTAEIAILLILVCEGHKEGYQYLGTFLVAQYLICTLVVFLLPWPLDALFFKWQGLATDIALVINYTRLYMHNLPEKEKKHKKQKQPIALEEDDETGVNGHVSISADEPGMNASNSNDTLIAVDEHGMNGYTNTESLKRSAGSQEVCSSITLLITAAALHTFGNCVQSTFNTLFSFFVFQFLYTVFPPFYVFFICHKVDCKGMISLPTTWIKETFVGIGCMILSMLVVALGSQHQLSS
;
A
#
# COMPACT_ATOMS: atom_id res chain seq x y z
N MET A 1 17.51 -17.90 -22.38
CA MET A 1 17.17 -17.64 -23.80
C MET A 1 15.96 -18.43 -24.31
N ALA A 2 15.66 -19.65 -23.81
CA ALA A 2 14.45 -20.38 -24.23
C ALA A 2 13.12 -19.78 -23.73
N VAL A 3 13.10 -19.11 -22.57
CA VAL A 3 11.90 -18.51 -21.97
C VAL A 3 11.39 -17.31 -22.79
N THR A 4 12.29 -16.51 -23.34
CA THR A 4 11.98 -15.29 -24.12
C THR A 4 11.37 -15.58 -25.50
N ALA A 5 11.68 -16.73 -26.10
CA ALA A 5 11.12 -17.14 -27.39
C ALA A 5 9.64 -17.55 -27.24
N ASN A 6 9.28 -18.25 -26.16
CA ASN A 6 7.91 -18.69 -25.91
C ASN A 6 6.96 -17.54 -25.55
N THR A 7 7.42 -16.54 -24.81
CA THR A 7 6.57 -15.39 -24.46
C THR A 7 6.18 -14.57 -25.69
N THR A 8 7.10 -14.38 -26.63
CA THR A 8 6.84 -13.55 -27.83
C THR A 8 5.81 -14.21 -28.75
N LEU A 9 5.89 -15.53 -28.93
CA LEU A 9 4.92 -16.31 -29.70
C LEU A 9 3.53 -16.31 -29.06
N MET A 10 3.46 -16.43 -27.73
CA MET A 10 2.20 -16.40 -27.00
C MET A 10 1.47 -15.05 -27.15
N PHE A 11 2.20 -13.93 -27.18
CA PHE A 11 1.60 -12.61 -27.38
C PHE A 11 1.18 -12.34 -28.83
N SER A 12 1.89 -12.86 -29.84
CA SER A 12 1.46 -12.72 -31.25
C SER A 12 0.19 -13.54 -31.53
N ASP A 13 0.12 -14.75 -30.99
CA ASP A 13 -1.04 -15.63 -31.15
C ASP A 13 -2.25 -15.08 -30.41
N LEU A 14 -2.03 -14.49 -29.22
CA LEU A 14 -3.09 -13.82 -28.48
C LEU A 14 -3.64 -12.60 -29.24
N ARG A 15 -2.79 -11.78 -29.86
CA ARG A 15 -3.24 -10.64 -30.67
C ARG A 15 -4.05 -11.08 -31.88
N TYR A 16 -3.57 -12.10 -32.60
CA TYR A 16 -4.27 -12.66 -33.74
C TYR A 16 -5.63 -13.27 -33.33
N ALA A 17 -5.65 -14.03 -32.24
CA ALA A 17 -6.84 -14.65 -31.69
C ALA A 17 -7.88 -13.66 -31.19
N ILE A 18 -7.45 -12.57 -30.56
CA ILE A 18 -8.33 -11.46 -30.15
C ILE A 18 -8.91 -10.79 -31.40
N ALA A 19 -8.08 -10.48 -32.41
CA ALA A 19 -8.51 -9.80 -33.62
C ALA A 19 -9.52 -10.59 -34.47
N HIS A 20 -9.47 -11.93 -34.41
CA HIS A 20 -10.32 -12.81 -35.22
C HIS A 20 -11.40 -13.53 -34.41
N GLY A 21 -11.59 -13.18 -33.12
CA GLY A 21 -12.57 -13.83 -32.24
C GLY A 21 -12.28 -15.31 -31.97
N GLN A 22 -11.08 -15.79 -32.31
CA GLN A 22 -10.66 -17.19 -32.16
C GLN A 22 -10.04 -17.50 -30.80
N TRP A 23 -9.95 -16.52 -29.88
CA TRP A 23 -9.42 -16.69 -28.52
C TRP A 23 -10.09 -17.84 -27.74
N ARG A 24 -11.34 -18.19 -28.08
CA ARG A 24 -12.05 -19.35 -27.52
C ARG A 24 -11.35 -20.68 -27.83
N HIS A 25 -10.71 -20.79 -29.00
CA HIS A 25 -9.94 -21.96 -29.40
C HIS A 25 -8.46 -21.86 -28.99
N THR A 26 -7.92 -20.66 -28.82
CA THR A 26 -6.51 -20.44 -28.44
C THR A 26 -6.27 -20.69 -26.95
N LEU A 27 -7.31 -20.64 -26.12
CA LEU A 27 -7.30 -21.09 -24.73
C LEU A 27 -7.74 -22.56 -24.59
N ALA A 28 -7.51 -23.41 -25.60
CA ALA A 28 -7.91 -24.83 -25.58
C ALA A 28 -7.35 -25.65 -24.41
N GLY A 29 -6.39 -25.11 -23.62
CA GLY A 29 -5.89 -25.71 -22.39
C GLY A 29 -6.30 -24.98 -21.10
N ALA A 30 -7.17 -23.96 -21.17
CA ALA A 30 -7.66 -23.30 -19.98
C ALA A 30 -8.57 -24.27 -19.20
N PRO A 31 -8.43 -24.35 -17.87
CA PRO A 31 -9.29 -25.18 -17.05
C PRO A 31 -10.75 -24.70 -17.14
N ASN A 32 -11.70 -25.62 -17.02
CA ASN A 32 -13.12 -25.25 -16.96
C ASN A 32 -13.40 -24.47 -15.68
N ASN A 33 -14.24 -23.43 -15.78
CA ASN A 33 -14.79 -22.74 -14.61
C ASN A 33 -15.53 -23.74 -13.72
N THR A 34 -15.39 -23.60 -12.41
CA THR A 34 -16.38 -24.18 -11.50
C THR A 34 -17.68 -23.38 -11.57
N LEU A 35 -18.78 -23.99 -11.14
CA LEU A 35 -20.05 -23.28 -11.01
C LEU A 35 -20.20 -22.81 -9.56
N SER A 36 -20.61 -21.57 -9.40
CA SER A 36 -21.05 -21.02 -8.12
C SER A 36 -22.14 -21.93 -7.54
N ARG A 37 -21.92 -22.41 -6.32
CA ARG A 37 -22.84 -23.35 -5.66
C ARG A 37 -24.26 -22.79 -5.52
N LEU A 38 -24.38 -21.48 -5.22
CA LEU A 38 -25.65 -20.85 -4.91
C LEU A 38 -26.40 -20.37 -6.16
N THR A 39 -25.66 -19.92 -7.19
CA THR A 39 -26.28 -19.28 -8.36
C THR A 39 -26.22 -20.14 -9.62
N GLY A 40 -25.34 -21.15 -9.67
CA GLY A 40 -25.07 -21.94 -10.86
C GLY A 40 -24.31 -21.19 -11.96
N TYR A 41 -23.96 -19.91 -11.77
CA TYR A 41 -23.16 -19.17 -12.73
C TYR A 41 -21.69 -19.59 -12.69
N PRO A 42 -20.95 -19.51 -13.82
CA PRO A 42 -19.51 -19.75 -13.83
C PRO A 42 -18.79 -18.83 -12.84
N SER A 43 -18.01 -19.43 -11.95
CA SER A 43 -17.13 -18.75 -11.00
C SER A 43 -15.69 -18.69 -11.53
N TRP A 44 -14.87 -17.85 -10.89
CA TRP A 44 -13.44 -17.75 -11.13
C TRP A 44 -12.60 -18.71 -10.28
N SER A 45 -13.26 -19.52 -9.46
CA SER A 45 -12.61 -20.58 -8.71
C SER A 45 -12.31 -21.75 -9.64
N LEU A 46 -11.07 -22.22 -9.60
CA LEU A 46 -10.77 -23.59 -9.99
C LEU A 46 -11.31 -24.55 -8.91
N PRO A 47 -11.48 -25.85 -9.22
CA PRO A 47 -11.72 -26.83 -8.19
C PRO A 47 -10.61 -26.72 -7.14
N ILE A 48 -10.95 -26.36 -5.91
CA ILE A 48 -9.98 -26.25 -4.81
C ILE A 48 -9.56 -27.68 -4.43
N GLU A 49 -8.26 -27.92 -4.30
CA GLU A 49 -7.73 -29.18 -3.81
C GLU A 49 -8.15 -29.41 -2.36
N ASP A 50 -8.58 -30.64 -2.06
CA ASP A 50 -9.05 -31.05 -0.73
C ASP A 50 -10.19 -30.19 -0.16
N ASN A 51 -11.07 -29.70 -1.05
CA ASN A 51 -12.14 -28.78 -0.67
C ASN A 51 -13.19 -29.42 0.26
N ASP A 52 -13.33 -28.86 1.46
CA ASP A 52 -14.42 -29.12 2.39
C ASP A 52 -15.35 -27.89 2.43
N TRP A 53 -16.56 -28.06 1.92
CA TRP A 53 -17.55 -26.99 1.85
C TRP A 53 -18.00 -26.49 3.22
N ASN A 54 -18.06 -27.36 4.23
CA ASN A 54 -18.47 -26.94 5.57
C ASN A 54 -17.41 -26.02 6.19
N VAL A 55 -16.13 -26.37 6.03
CA VAL A 55 -15.02 -25.55 6.51
C VAL A 55 -14.96 -24.22 5.75
N ARG A 56 -15.10 -24.27 4.43
CA ARG A 56 -15.10 -23.08 3.55
C ARG A 56 -16.23 -22.10 3.89
N ASP A 57 -17.45 -22.60 4.07
CA ASP A 57 -18.60 -21.77 4.44
C ASP A 57 -18.42 -21.19 5.84
N ALA A 58 -18.00 -22.00 6.82
CA ALA A 58 -17.81 -21.56 8.19
C ALA A 58 -16.78 -20.42 8.30
N VAL A 59 -15.62 -20.55 7.63
CA VAL A 59 -14.60 -19.49 7.64
C VAL A 59 -15.07 -18.24 6.89
N THR A 60 -15.82 -18.40 5.79
CA THR A 60 -16.32 -17.25 5.01
C THR A 60 -17.39 -16.48 5.78
N VAL A 61 -18.35 -17.16 6.40
CA VAL A 61 -19.36 -16.54 7.27
C VAL A 61 -18.69 -15.82 8.44
N PHE A 62 -17.68 -16.44 9.05
CA PHE A 62 -16.90 -15.78 10.10
C PHE A 62 -16.24 -14.48 9.60
N SER A 63 -15.59 -14.50 8.43
CA SER A 63 -15.03 -13.31 7.78
C SER A 63 -16.07 -12.21 7.56
N VAL A 64 -17.25 -12.57 7.01
CA VAL A 64 -18.35 -11.63 6.77
C VAL A 64 -18.76 -10.94 8.06
N VAL A 65 -18.99 -11.69 9.15
CA VAL A 65 -19.40 -11.14 10.44
C VAL A 65 -18.36 -10.16 10.99
N VAL A 66 -17.07 -10.54 10.97
CA VAL A 66 -15.99 -9.68 11.49
C VAL A 66 -15.82 -8.41 10.64
N CYS A 67 -15.88 -8.52 9.31
CA CYS A 67 -15.85 -7.37 8.41
C CYS A 67 -17.01 -6.40 8.66
N LEU A 68 -18.24 -6.92 8.83
CA LEU A 68 -19.42 -6.10 9.12
C LEU A 68 -19.32 -5.36 10.46
N ILE A 69 -18.87 -6.04 11.52
CA ILE A 69 -18.63 -5.42 12.83
C ILE A 69 -17.56 -4.33 12.69
N SER A 70 -16.47 -4.62 11.99
CA SER A 70 -15.37 -3.67 11.80
C SER A 70 -15.82 -2.41 11.04
N ALA A 71 -16.55 -2.59 9.94
CA ALA A 71 -17.13 -1.49 9.17
C ALA A 71 -18.11 -0.66 10.00
N TYR A 72 -18.98 -1.30 10.78
CA TYR A 72 -19.91 -0.61 11.68
C TYR A 72 -19.16 0.23 12.74
N VAL A 73 -18.13 -0.33 13.37
CA VAL A 73 -17.33 0.40 14.36
C VAL A 73 -16.59 1.57 13.72
N ALA A 74 -15.94 1.37 12.56
CA ALA A 74 -15.27 2.44 11.81
C ALA A 74 -16.22 3.62 11.54
N VAL A 75 -17.39 3.35 10.97
CA VAL A 75 -18.41 4.38 10.68
C VAL A 75 -18.88 5.08 11.95
N LYS A 76 -19.15 4.32 13.02
CA LYS A 76 -19.61 4.87 14.30
C LYS A 76 -18.57 5.79 14.93
N VAL A 77 -17.29 5.42 14.87
CA VAL A 77 -16.18 6.22 15.39
C VAL A 77 -15.99 7.48 14.56
N CYS A 78 -16.00 7.39 13.22
CA CYS A 78 -15.94 8.55 12.35
C CYS A 78 -17.09 9.53 12.63
N LYS A 79 -18.33 9.05 12.81
CA LYS A 79 -19.47 9.91 13.16
C LYS A 79 -19.27 10.63 14.51
N ARG A 80 -18.74 9.94 15.52
CA ARG A 80 -18.50 10.51 16.87
C ARG A 80 -17.35 11.52 16.90
N GLN A 81 -16.31 11.30 16.11
CA GLN A 81 -15.10 12.13 16.11
C GLN A 81 -15.29 13.51 15.45
N GLY A 82 -16.43 13.78 14.81
CA GLY A 82 -16.78 15.11 14.30
C GLY A 82 -15.72 15.68 13.36
N LYS A 83 -15.03 16.77 13.79
CA LYS A 83 -13.96 17.41 13.01
C LYS A 83 -12.72 16.53 12.79
N ILE A 84 -12.40 15.59 13.70
CA ILE A 84 -11.25 14.68 13.55
C ILE A 84 -11.51 13.63 12.46
N ALA A 85 -12.77 13.25 12.24
CA ALA A 85 -13.17 12.41 11.12
C ALA A 85 -13.18 13.12 9.76
N LYS A 86 -12.91 14.43 9.73
CA LYS A 86 -12.71 15.16 8.47
C LYS A 86 -11.32 14.94 7.87
N ASN A 87 -10.42 14.19 8.54
CA ASN A 87 -9.20 13.77 7.87
C ASN A 87 -9.56 12.84 6.69
N PRO A 88 -9.12 13.17 5.45
CA PRO A 88 -9.45 12.38 4.27
C PRO A 88 -9.02 10.91 4.35
N LEU A 89 -7.86 10.62 4.95
CA LEU A 89 -7.36 9.26 5.11
C LEU A 89 -8.27 8.44 6.03
N ASN A 90 -8.67 8.97 7.19
CA ASN A 90 -9.60 8.27 8.10
C ASN A 90 -10.94 7.97 7.41
N CYS A 91 -11.45 8.93 6.63
CA CYS A 91 -12.68 8.74 5.85
C CYS A 91 -12.50 7.64 4.79
N ALA A 92 -11.39 7.66 4.06
CA ALA A 92 -11.10 6.65 3.04
C ALA A 92 -10.91 5.25 3.61
N VAL A 93 -10.22 5.12 4.75
CA VAL A 93 -10.10 3.83 5.46
C VAL A 93 -11.48 3.35 5.93
N ALA A 94 -12.35 4.23 6.43
CA ALA A 94 -13.70 3.84 6.81
C ALA A 94 -14.56 3.39 5.60
N VAL A 95 -14.45 4.07 4.47
CA VAL A 95 -15.09 3.66 3.20
C VAL A 95 -14.54 2.32 2.72
N TYR A 96 -13.22 2.12 2.79
CA TYR A 96 -12.57 0.86 2.48
C TYR A 96 -13.12 -0.28 3.35
N MET A 97 -13.30 -0.09 4.66
CA MET A 97 -13.91 -1.11 5.52
C MET A 97 -15.33 -1.49 5.08
N ILE A 98 -16.15 -0.52 4.67
CA ILE A 98 -17.49 -0.80 4.13
C ILE A 98 -17.38 -1.58 2.82
N ALA A 99 -16.53 -1.14 1.90
CA ALA A 99 -16.33 -1.79 0.61
C ALA A 99 -15.82 -3.23 0.76
N THR A 100 -14.89 -3.47 1.69
CA THR A 100 -14.43 -4.81 2.08
C THR A 100 -15.57 -5.67 2.59
N ALA A 101 -16.37 -5.18 3.55
CA ALA A 101 -17.49 -5.95 4.08
C ALA A 101 -18.53 -6.29 3.02
N VAL A 102 -18.81 -5.36 2.11
CA VAL A 102 -19.70 -5.57 0.96
C VAL A 102 -19.11 -6.58 -0.03
N ALA A 103 -17.81 -6.52 -0.32
CA ALA A 103 -17.13 -7.46 -1.19
C ALA A 103 -17.11 -8.88 -0.59
N THR A 104 -16.83 -9.02 0.71
CA THR A 104 -16.84 -10.31 1.41
C THR A 104 -18.25 -10.91 1.46
N LEU A 105 -19.28 -10.09 1.75
CA LEU A 105 -20.67 -10.54 1.71
C LEU A 105 -21.10 -10.95 0.29
N GLY A 106 -20.72 -10.15 -0.70
CA GLY A 106 -20.98 -10.47 -2.11
C GLY A 106 -20.32 -11.80 -2.50
N PHE A 107 -19.12 -12.07 -2.01
CA PHE A 107 -18.40 -13.31 -2.28
C PHE A 107 -19.16 -14.53 -1.73
N GLU A 108 -19.65 -14.44 -0.49
CA GLU A 108 -20.46 -15.51 0.12
C GLU A 108 -21.72 -15.83 -0.70
N VAL A 109 -22.42 -14.79 -1.19
CA VAL A 109 -23.71 -14.95 -1.88
C VAL A 109 -23.55 -15.35 -3.35
N LEU A 110 -22.54 -14.83 -4.03
CA LEU A 110 -22.40 -14.93 -5.49
C LEU A 110 -21.26 -15.86 -5.94
N ASP A 111 -20.37 -16.24 -5.02
CA ASP A 111 -19.03 -16.80 -5.30
C ASP A 111 -18.15 -15.81 -6.09
N LEU A 112 -16.85 -16.08 -6.21
CA LEU A 112 -15.96 -15.26 -7.04
C LEU A 112 -16.36 -15.43 -8.51
N GLY A 113 -16.65 -14.35 -9.23
CA GLY A 113 -17.03 -14.43 -10.63
C GLY A 113 -17.39 -13.07 -11.22
N LYS A 114 -17.89 -13.06 -12.45
CA LYS A 114 -18.32 -11.83 -13.14
C LYS A 114 -19.43 -11.11 -12.37
N VAL A 115 -20.43 -11.83 -11.87
CA VAL A 115 -21.55 -11.23 -11.11
C VAL A 115 -21.06 -10.57 -9.81
N TRP A 116 -20.01 -11.12 -9.20
CA TRP A 116 -19.38 -10.55 -8.00
C TRP A 116 -18.45 -9.36 -8.27
N THR A 117 -17.95 -9.22 -9.50
CA THR A 117 -16.95 -8.20 -9.88
C THR A 117 -17.27 -6.79 -9.39
N PRO A 118 -18.51 -6.25 -9.50
CA PRO A 118 -18.80 -4.89 -9.06
C PRO A 118 -18.53 -4.67 -7.56
N PHE A 119 -18.71 -5.71 -6.73
CA PHE A 119 -18.44 -5.66 -5.29
C PHE A 119 -16.94 -5.71 -5.02
N GLY A 120 -16.24 -6.67 -5.65
CA GLY A 120 -14.77 -6.74 -5.57
C GLY A 120 -14.09 -5.46 -6.10
N MET A 121 -14.62 -4.86 -7.16
CA MET A 121 -14.10 -3.61 -7.72
C MET A 121 -14.27 -2.43 -6.76
N SER A 122 -15.35 -2.42 -5.96
CA SER A 122 -15.57 -1.35 -4.97
C SER A 122 -14.49 -1.37 -3.88
N HIS A 123 -14.06 -2.57 -3.48
CA HIS A 123 -12.94 -2.77 -2.55
C HIS A 123 -11.63 -2.24 -3.15
N ASN A 124 -11.23 -2.71 -4.34
CA ASN A 124 -10.01 -2.24 -5.00
C ASN A 124 -10.03 -0.72 -5.25
N THR A 125 -11.19 -0.15 -5.60
CA THR A 125 -11.34 1.29 -5.81
C THR A 125 -11.13 2.08 -4.52
N ALA A 126 -11.56 1.56 -3.37
CA ALA A 126 -11.32 2.20 -2.08
C ALA A 126 -9.84 2.16 -1.69
N GLU A 127 -9.09 1.13 -2.07
CA GLU A 127 -7.63 1.08 -1.90
C GLU A 127 -6.92 2.11 -2.77
N ILE A 128 -7.32 2.23 -4.03
CA ILE A 128 -6.81 3.29 -4.93
C ILE A 128 -7.13 4.67 -4.35
N ALA A 129 -8.32 4.86 -3.76
CA ALA A 129 -8.66 6.11 -3.11
C ALA A 129 -7.71 6.43 -1.94
N ILE A 130 -7.36 5.44 -1.11
CA ILE A 130 -6.36 5.61 -0.05
C ILE A 130 -5.00 5.99 -0.64
N LEU A 131 -4.51 5.26 -1.64
CA LEU A 131 -3.23 5.54 -2.31
C LEU A 131 -3.18 6.97 -2.86
N LEU A 132 -4.23 7.39 -3.56
CA LEU A 132 -4.32 8.73 -4.11
C LEU A 132 -4.39 9.80 -3.01
N ILE A 133 -5.07 9.54 -1.90
CA ILE A 133 -5.07 10.48 -0.76
C ILE A 133 -3.66 10.62 -0.18
N LEU A 134 -2.90 9.54 -0.04
CA LEU A 134 -1.52 9.58 0.45
C LEU A 134 -0.57 10.33 -0.49
N VAL A 135 -0.76 10.18 -1.81
CA VAL A 135 0.07 10.83 -2.84
C VAL A 135 -0.32 12.28 -3.07
N CYS A 136 -1.61 12.59 -3.03
CA CYS A 136 -2.13 13.94 -3.27
C CYS A 136 -2.18 14.82 -2.01
N GLU A 137 -1.84 14.30 -0.83
CA GLU A 137 -1.83 15.09 0.40
C GLU A 137 -0.88 16.29 0.25
N GLY A 138 -1.41 17.51 0.38
CA GLY A 138 -0.70 18.76 0.11
C GLY A 138 -1.02 19.41 -1.25
N HIS A 139 -1.61 18.67 -2.20
CA HIS A 139 -1.99 19.16 -3.52
C HIS A 139 -3.50 19.39 -3.61
N LYS A 140 -3.98 20.55 -3.14
CA LYS A 140 -5.42 20.88 -3.08
C LYS A 140 -6.13 20.74 -4.44
N GLU A 141 -5.43 21.08 -5.53
CA GLU A 141 -5.97 21.00 -6.90
C GLU A 141 -6.17 19.56 -7.38
N GLY A 142 -5.47 18.58 -6.82
CA GLY A 142 -5.60 17.17 -7.19
C GLY A 142 -6.92 16.54 -6.75
N TYR A 143 -7.51 17.05 -5.65
CA TYR A 143 -8.74 16.48 -5.09
C TYR A 143 -9.99 16.73 -5.94
N GLN A 144 -10.00 17.79 -6.77
CA GLN A 144 -11.19 18.17 -7.54
C GLN A 144 -11.60 17.10 -8.58
N TYR A 145 -10.62 16.36 -9.11
CA TYR A 145 -10.85 15.31 -10.10
C TYR A 145 -10.77 13.89 -9.52
N LEU A 146 -10.44 13.77 -8.22
CA LEU A 146 -10.26 12.47 -7.57
C LEU A 146 -11.53 11.60 -7.67
N GLY A 147 -12.69 12.17 -7.40
CA GLY A 147 -13.97 11.45 -7.50
C GLY A 147 -14.25 10.96 -8.92
N THR A 148 -14.08 11.83 -9.93
CA THR A 148 -14.27 11.48 -11.34
C THR A 148 -13.29 10.39 -11.78
N PHE A 149 -12.03 10.47 -11.37
CA PHE A 149 -11.02 9.45 -11.65
C PHE A 149 -11.42 8.09 -11.05
N LEU A 150 -11.82 8.05 -9.77
CA LEU A 150 -12.22 6.82 -9.09
C LEU A 150 -13.45 6.18 -9.74
N VAL A 151 -14.45 6.98 -10.13
CA VAL A 151 -15.64 6.48 -10.85
C VAL A 151 -15.25 5.94 -12.23
N ALA A 152 -14.43 6.68 -12.99
CA ALA A 152 -13.96 6.24 -14.29
C ALA A 152 -13.18 4.92 -14.18
N GLN A 153 -12.27 4.82 -13.21
CA GLN A 153 -11.50 3.61 -12.94
C GLN A 153 -12.39 2.42 -12.58
N TYR A 154 -13.35 2.61 -11.67
CA TYR A 154 -14.31 1.59 -11.29
C TYR A 154 -15.07 1.04 -12.52
N LEU A 155 -15.60 1.94 -13.35
CA LEU A 155 -16.38 1.58 -14.54
C LEU A 155 -15.54 0.90 -15.61
N ILE A 156 -14.35 1.44 -15.91
CA ILE A 156 -13.44 0.89 -16.92
C ILE A 156 -12.98 -0.49 -16.50
N CYS A 157 -12.49 -0.67 -15.28
CA CYS A 157 -12.00 -1.98 -14.84
C CYS A 157 -13.12 -3.02 -14.75
N THR A 158 -14.33 -2.64 -14.31
CA THR A 158 -15.48 -3.55 -14.33
C THR A 158 -15.84 -3.96 -15.76
N LEU A 159 -15.87 -2.99 -16.69
CA LEU A 159 -16.14 -3.26 -18.10
C LEU A 159 -15.08 -4.18 -18.71
N VAL A 160 -13.80 -3.93 -18.44
CA VAL A 160 -12.69 -4.79 -18.91
C VAL A 160 -12.88 -6.22 -18.43
N VAL A 161 -13.17 -6.43 -17.15
CA VAL A 161 -13.44 -7.78 -16.60
C VAL A 161 -14.64 -8.44 -17.28
N PHE A 162 -15.70 -7.70 -17.58
CA PHE A 162 -16.88 -8.25 -18.26
C PHE A 162 -16.58 -8.65 -19.71
N LEU A 163 -15.79 -7.85 -20.42
CA LEU A 163 -15.41 -8.09 -21.80
C LEU A 163 -14.34 -9.18 -21.95
N LEU A 164 -13.44 -9.30 -20.97
CA LEU A 164 -12.41 -10.32 -21.00
C LEU A 164 -13.02 -11.71 -20.86
N PRO A 165 -12.51 -12.68 -21.61
CA PRO A 165 -12.93 -14.07 -21.45
C PRO A 165 -12.24 -14.74 -20.27
N TRP A 166 -12.82 -15.83 -19.80
CA TRP A 166 -12.11 -16.73 -18.91
C TRP A 166 -10.85 -17.31 -19.59
N PRO A 167 -9.70 -17.42 -18.90
CA PRO A 167 -9.41 -17.00 -17.52
C PRO A 167 -8.87 -15.57 -17.38
N LEU A 168 -8.77 -14.83 -18.49
CA LEU A 168 -8.15 -13.49 -18.53
C LEU A 168 -8.90 -12.47 -17.65
N ASP A 169 -10.21 -12.59 -17.51
CA ASP A 169 -11.01 -11.76 -16.62
C ASP A 169 -10.59 -11.89 -15.15
N ALA A 170 -10.47 -13.12 -14.67
CA ALA A 170 -10.03 -13.42 -13.31
C ALA A 170 -8.57 -13.03 -13.07
N LEU A 171 -7.68 -13.30 -14.05
CA LEU A 171 -6.27 -12.92 -13.98
C LEU A 171 -6.12 -11.40 -13.92
N PHE A 172 -6.84 -10.66 -14.76
CA PHE A 172 -6.84 -9.20 -14.74
C PHE A 172 -7.36 -8.65 -13.41
N PHE A 173 -8.47 -9.19 -12.90
CA PHE A 173 -9.03 -8.78 -11.62
C PHE A 173 -8.04 -8.99 -10.47
N LYS A 174 -7.44 -10.18 -10.37
CA LYS A 174 -6.44 -10.51 -9.34
C LYS A 174 -5.19 -9.65 -9.48
N TRP A 175 -4.70 -9.46 -10.70
CA TRP A 175 -3.51 -8.67 -10.98
C TRP A 175 -3.66 -7.23 -10.50
N GLN A 176 -4.77 -6.56 -10.83
CA GLN A 176 -4.93 -5.17 -10.39
C GLN A 176 -5.08 -5.05 -8.87
N GLY A 177 -5.80 -5.96 -8.21
CA GLY A 177 -6.03 -5.91 -6.76
C GLY A 177 -4.74 -6.16 -6.00
N LEU A 178 -3.99 -7.19 -6.42
CA LEU A 178 -2.71 -7.47 -5.78
C LEU A 178 -1.68 -6.36 -6.02
N ALA A 179 -1.74 -5.65 -7.16
CA ALA A 179 -0.89 -4.49 -7.39
C ALA A 179 -1.23 -3.34 -6.42
N THR A 180 -2.51 -3.09 -6.13
CA THR A 180 -2.92 -2.06 -5.16
C THR A 180 -2.54 -2.43 -3.73
N ASP A 181 -2.65 -3.71 -3.36
CA ASP A 181 -2.22 -4.21 -2.06
C ASP A 181 -0.74 -3.94 -1.79
N ILE A 182 0.12 -4.35 -2.73
CA ILE A 182 1.57 -4.17 -2.64
C ILE A 182 1.90 -2.67 -2.55
N ALA A 183 1.23 -1.85 -3.35
CA ALA A 183 1.43 -0.41 -3.35
C ALA A 183 1.06 0.24 -2.00
N LEU A 184 0.01 -0.25 -1.33
CA LEU A 184 -0.38 0.23 0.00
C LEU A 184 0.69 -0.07 1.04
N VAL A 185 1.23 -1.30 1.07
CA VAL A 185 2.32 -1.67 1.99
C VAL A 185 3.53 -0.76 1.79
N ILE A 186 3.94 -0.53 0.55
CA ILE A 186 5.08 0.34 0.23
C ILE A 186 4.81 1.78 0.68
N ASN A 187 3.65 2.34 0.37
CA ASN A 187 3.34 3.72 0.69
C ASN A 187 3.16 3.97 2.20
N TYR A 188 2.53 3.05 2.94
CA TYR A 188 2.50 3.14 4.40
C TYR A 188 3.90 3.01 5.02
N THR A 189 4.76 2.15 4.48
CA THR A 189 6.15 2.03 4.94
C THR A 189 6.94 3.33 4.70
N ARG A 190 6.77 3.94 3.52
CA ARG A 190 7.37 5.25 3.20
C ARG A 190 6.86 6.35 4.12
N LEU A 191 5.56 6.36 4.40
CA LEU A 191 4.93 7.30 5.33
C LEU A 191 5.50 7.15 6.75
N TYR A 192 5.70 5.92 7.23
CA TYR A 192 6.33 5.63 8.52
C TYR A 192 7.77 6.17 8.58
N MET A 193 8.58 5.85 7.58
CA MET A 193 9.98 6.30 7.53
C MET A 193 10.10 7.82 7.50
N HIS A 194 9.14 8.49 6.86
CA HIS A 194 9.09 9.95 6.82
C HIS A 194 8.81 10.56 8.20
N ASN A 195 7.85 9.97 8.93
CA ASN A 195 7.38 10.42 10.24
C ASN A 195 8.26 9.97 11.43
N LEU A 196 9.31 9.20 11.17
CA LEU A 196 10.24 8.73 12.22
C LEU A 196 10.95 9.92 12.92
N PRO A 197 11.05 9.94 14.27
CA PRO A 197 11.70 11.01 15.03
C PRO A 197 13.16 11.27 14.58
N GLU A 198 13.59 12.53 14.54
CA GLU A 198 14.97 12.88 14.12
C GLU A 198 16.06 12.23 14.97
N LYS A 199 15.82 12.02 16.27
CA LYS A 199 16.77 11.36 17.16
C LYS A 199 17.07 9.92 16.71
N GLU A 200 16.08 9.22 16.17
CA GLU A 200 16.26 7.88 15.60
C GLU A 200 16.96 7.92 14.24
N LYS A 201 16.74 8.99 13.45
CA LYS A 201 17.45 9.21 12.18
C LYS A 201 18.96 9.44 12.41
N LYS A 202 19.34 10.19 13.45
CA LYS A 202 20.75 10.43 13.82
C LYS A 202 21.43 9.17 14.33
N HIS A 203 20.78 8.38 15.18
CA HIS A 203 21.33 7.09 15.64
C HIS A 203 21.53 6.07 14.50
N LYS A 204 20.68 6.08 13.46
CA LYS A 204 20.91 5.25 12.26
C LYS A 204 22.10 5.70 11.43
N LYS A 205 22.31 7.01 11.26
CA LYS A 205 23.48 7.53 10.53
C LYS A 205 24.80 7.28 11.27
N GLN A 206 24.80 7.36 12.60
CA GLN A 206 26.01 7.20 13.41
C GLN A 206 26.45 5.74 13.60
N LYS A 207 25.61 4.76 13.23
CA LYS A 207 25.95 3.33 13.22
C LYS A 207 26.52 2.82 11.89
N GLN A 208 26.66 3.66 10.86
CA GLN A 208 27.53 3.28 9.74
C GLN A 208 28.97 3.25 10.28
N PRO A 209 29.67 2.11 10.22
CA PRO A 209 31.06 2.05 10.64
C PRO A 209 31.79 3.09 9.82
N ILE A 210 32.46 4.00 10.53
CA ILE A 210 33.52 4.82 9.96
C ILE A 210 34.41 3.80 9.26
N ALA A 211 34.35 3.75 7.93
CA ALA A 211 35.36 3.06 7.17
C ALA A 211 36.66 3.68 7.65
N LEU A 212 37.47 2.88 8.34
CA LEU A 212 38.86 3.20 8.57
C LEU A 212 39.41 3.38 7.15
N GLU A 213 39.46 4.63 6.70
CA GLU A 213 40.36 5.01 5.62
C GLU A 213 41.73 4.60 6.15
N GLU A 214 42.23 3.49 5.62
CA GLU A 214 43.62 3.12 5.77
C GLU A 214 44.41 4.30 5.21
N ASP A 215 45.04 5.03 6.12
CA ASP A 215 46.02 6.06 5.83
C ASP A 215 47.17 5.42 5.03
N ASP A 216 47.06 5.43 3.70
CA ASP A 216 48.20 5.20 2.82
C ASP A 216 49.04 6.49 2.81
N GLU A 217 49.94 6.56 3.80
CA GLU A 217 51.09 7.44 3.81
C GLU A 217 51.91 7.28 2.53
N THR A 218 51.77 8.20 1.57
CA THR A 218 52.89 8.54 0.66
C THR A 218 52.85 10.03 0.35
N GLY A 219 53.64 10.80 1.10
CA GLY A 219 53.84 12.23 0.85
C GLY A 219 54.70 12.51 -0.36
N VAL A 220 54.53 13.69 -0.97
CA VAL A 220 55.60 14.45 -1.61
C VAL A 220 55.32 15.96 -1.47
N ASN A 221 56.35 16.65 -1.01
CA ASN A 221 56.49 18.09 -0.79
C ASN A 221 56.11 18.98 -2.00
N GLY A 222 55.79 20.25 -1.73
CA GLY A 222 56.13 21.29 -2.70
C GLY A 222 55.44 22.64 -2.59
N HIS A 223 56.16 23.59 -1.99
CA HIS A 223 56.26 25.00 -2.39
C HIS A 223 55.23 26.05 -1.92
N VAL A 224 55.70 26.78 -0.91
CA VAL A 224 55.37 28.16 -0.51
C VAL A 224 55.57 29.15 -1.67
N SER A 225 54.67 30.13 -1.80
CA SER A 225 55.08 31.50 -2.15
C SER A 225 54.13 32.52 -1.51
N ILE A 226 54.78 33.44 -0.80
CA ILE A 226 54.29 34.62 -0.11
C ILE A 226 54.24 35.77 -1.12
N SER A 227 53.20 36.61 -1.11
CA SER A 227 53.39 38.03 -1.40
C SER A 227 52.39 38.88 -0.64
N ALA A 228 52.95 39.87 0.04
CA ALA A 228 52.31 40.88 0.86
C ALA A 228 51.79 42.06 0.03
N ASP A 229 51.10 42.95 0.75
CA ASP A 229 50.97 44.41 0.58
C ASP A 229 49.50 44.86 0.45
N GLU A 230 48.81 45.41 1.45
CA GLU A 230 48.95 46.62 2.30
C GLU A 230 47.74 47.58 2.03
N PRO A 231 47.51 48.70 2.76
CA PRO A 231 46.55 48.77 3.86
C PRO A 231 45.46 49.85 3.71
N GLY A 232 44.50 49.90 4.64
CA GLY A 232 43.52 50.99 4.70
C GLY A 232 42.86 51.12 6.07
N MET A 233 43.39 52.05 6.88
CA MET A 233 42.88 52.53 8.16
C MET A 233 41.43 53.04 8.08
N ASN A 234 40.64 52.81 9.14
CA ASN A 234 40.09 53.94 9.91
C ASN A 234 39.60 53.51 11.29
N ALA A 235 39.88 54.38 12.25
CA ALA A 235 39.80 54.19 13.69
C ALA A 235 38.61 54.95 14.34
N SER A 236 38.44 54.70 15.64
CA SER A 236 37.61 55.38 16.65
C SER A 236 36.13 54.97 16.67
N ASN A 237 35.46 54.74 17.80
CA ASN A 237 35.73 54.97 19.23
C ASN A 237 34.83 54.02 20.04
N SER A 238 35.36 53.22 20.96
CA SER A 238 35.31 53.41 22.43
C SER A 238 33.91 53.64 23.03
N ASN A 239 33.36 52.66 23.75
CA ASN A 239 33.38 52.69 25.21
C ASN A 239 32.73 51.45 25.83
N ASP A 240 33.43 50.97 26.84
CA ASP A 240 33.09 49.91 27.77
C ASP A 240 31.76 50.15 28.48
N THR A 241 30.95 49.10 28.59
CA THR A 241 30.32 48.73 29.87
C THR A 241 30.15 47.22 29.89
N LEU A 242 31.18 46.55 30.42
CA LEU A 242 31.19 45.14 30.73
C LEU A 242 30.31 44.93 31.99
N ILE A 243 29.05 44.53 31.80
CA ILE A 243 28.28 43.87 32.86
C ILE A 243 28.20 42.40 32.48
N ALA A 244 29.10 41.60 33.05
CA ALA A 244 28.97 40.16 33.07
C ALA A 244 27.78 39.79 33.97
N VAL A 245 26.59 39.79 33.39
CA VAL A 245 25.45 39.07 33.96
C VAL A 245 25.65 37.62 33.56
N ASP A 246 25.97 36.77 34.54
CA ASP A 246 25.89 35.32 34.41
C ASP A 246 24.44 34.93 34.09
N GLU A 247 24.07 34.94 32.81
CA GLU A 247 22.83 34.38 32.28
C GLU A 247 22.92 32.84 32.24
N HIS A 248 23.20 32.21 33.39
CA HIS A 248 23.22 30.76 33.55
C HIS A 248 21.85 30.16 33.93
N GLY A 249 20.76 30.87 33.64
CA GLY A 249 19.44 30.47 34.13
C GLY A 249 18.30 30.79 33.18
N MET A 250 18.22 30.16 32.00
CA MET A 250 16.96 30.07 31.23
C MET A 250 16.85 28.88 30.24
N ASN A 251 17.60 27.77 30.44
CA ASN A 251 17.41 26.55 29.62
C ASN A 251 16.25 25.65 30.07
N GLY A 252 15.38 26.11 30.98
CA GLY A 252 14.26 25.32 31.51
C GLY A 252 13.04 25.18 30.57
N TYR A 253 12.86 26.10 29.62
CA TYR A 253 11.66 26.11 28.75
C TYR A 253 11.78 25.24 27.48
N THR A 254 12.98 24.81 27.09
CA THR A 254 13.20 24.03 25.85
C THR A 254 12.90 22.53 26.00
N ASN A 255 12.86 22.01 27.24
CA ASN A 255 12.63 20.58 27.48
C ASN A 255 11.16 20.16 27.33
N THR A 256 10.19 21.02 27.68
CA THR A 256 8.78 20.61 27.68
C THR A 256 8.19 20.50 26.27
N GLU A 257 8.56 21.39 25.35
CA GLU A 257 8.09 21.33 23.96
C GLU A 257 8.73 20.17 23.19
N SER A 258 10.01 19.89 23.42
CA SER A 258 10.70 18.77 22.77
C SER A 258 10.13 17.42 23.23
N LEU A 259 9.78 17.28 24.51
CA LEU A 259 9.07 16.11 25.05
C LEU A 259 7.67 15.94 24.42
N LYS A 260 6.88 17.02 24.32
CA LYS A 260 5.56 16.96 23.68
C LYS A 260 5.64 16.58 22.20
N ARG A 261 6.60 17.12 21.45
CA ARG A 261 6.82 16.72 20.04
C ARG A 261 7.25 15.27 19.90
N SER A 262 8.09 14.78 20.81
CA SER A 262 8.54 13.38 20.82
C SER A 262 7.38 12.42 21.07
N ALA A 263 6.51 12.73 22.04
CA ALA A 263 5.34 11.90 22.34
C ALA A 263 4.37 11.83 21.16
N GLY A 264 4.05 12.96 20.52
CA GLY A 264 3.18 12.99 19.36
C GLY A 264 3.74 12.22 18.16
N SER A 265 5.06 12.31 17.91
CA SER A 265 5.70 11.55 16.82
C SER A 265 5.65 10.04 17.05
N GLN A 266 5.79 9.58 18.30
CA GLN A 266 5.68 8.17 18.66
C GLN A 266 4.26 7.62 18.43
N GLU A 267 3.23 8.38 18.80
CA GLU A 267 1.83 8.01 18.55
C GLU A 267 1.51 7.89 17.06
N VAL A 268 2.00 8.84 16.24
CA VAL A 268 1.85 8.79 14.77
C VAL A 268 2.55 7.57 14.19
N CYS A 269 3.79 7.29 14.61
CA CYS A 269 4.54 6.11 14.13
C CYS A 269 3.82 4.81 14.49
N SER A 270 3.35 4.66 15.74
CA SER A 270 2.60 3.49 16.18
C SER A 270 1.35 3.26 15.33
N SER A 271 0.67 4.34 14.97
CA SER A 271 -0.54 4.30 14.16
C SER A 271 -0.28 3.91 12.72
N ILE A 272 0.79 4.42 12.11
CA ILE A 272 1.20 4.01 10.76
C ILE A 272 1.64 2.54 10.76
N THR A 273 2.28 2.05 11.84
CA THR A 273 2.61 0.63 11.97
C THR A 273 1.37 -0.26 11.91
N LEU A 274 0.24 0.15 12.52
CA LEU A 274 -1.03 -0.58 12.39
C LEU A 274 -1.49 -0.68 10.92
N LEU A 275 -1.36 0.41 10.15
CA LEU A 275 -1.69 0.42 8.72
C LEU A 275 -0.77 -0.50 7.90
N ILE A 276 0.55 -0.46 8.18
CA ILE A 276 1.54 -1.35 7.52
C ILE A 276 1.20 -2.80 7.83
N THR A 277 0.96 -3.15 9.09
CA THR A 277 0.63 -4.51 9.50
C THR A 277 -0.67 -4.98 8.83
N ALA A 278 -1.71 -4.15 8.83
CA ALA A 278 -2.98 -4.49 8.19
C ALA A 278 -2.80 -4.75 6.68
N ALA A 279 -2.14 -3.82 5.96
CA ALA A 279 -1.87 -3.96 4.54
C ALA A 279 -0.99 -5.18 4.24
N ALA A 280 0.07 -5.41 5.02
CA ALA A 280 0.98 -6.54 4.79
C ALA A 280 0.31 -7.89 5.00
N LEU A 281 -0.53 -8.03 6.04
CA LEU A 281 -1.32 -9.23 6.26
C LEU A 281 -2.33 -9.46 5.12
N HIS A 282 -2.98 -8.39 4.64
CA HIS A 282 -3.88 -8.46 3.50
C HIS A 282 -3.17 -8.91 2.22
N THR A 283 -2.07 -8.24 1.85
CA THR A 283 -1.24 -8.60 0.68
C THR A 283 -0.73 -10.02 0.78
N PHE A 284 -0.27 -10.46 1.97
CA PHE A 284 0.23 -11.82 2.16
C PHE A 284 -0.85 -12.87 1.92
N GLY A 285 -2.06 -12.67 2.47
CA GLY A 285 -3.21 -13.54 2.21
C GLY A 285 -3.55 -13.62 0.72
N ASN A 286 -3.59 -12.47 0.03
CA ASN A 286 -3.86 -12.40 -1.40
C ASN A 286 -2.77 -13.10 -2.24
N CYS A 287 -1.49 -12.96 -1.86
CA CYS A 287 -0.38 -13.67 -2.49
C CYS A 287 -0.50 -15.20 -2.34
N VAL A 288 -0.77 -15.67 -1.12
CA VAL A 288 -0.91 -17.12 -0.82
C VAL A 288 -2.07 -17.71 -1.62
N GLN A 289 -3.24 -17.08 -1.61
CA GLN A 289 -4.41 -17.55 -2.36
C GLN A 289 -4.25 -17.43 -3.88
N SER A 290 -3.45 -16.47 -4.35
CA SER A 290 -3.16 -16.34 -5.77
C SER A 290 -2.17 -17.40 -6.25
N THR A 291 -1.32 -17.92 -5.36
CA THR A 291 -0.26 -18.88 -5.69
C THR A 291 -0.73 -20.33 -5.56
N PHE A 292 -1.51 -20.64 -4.53
CA PHE A 292 -1.92 -22.00 -4.20
C PHE A 292 -3.44 -22.17 -4.30
N ASN A 293 -3.88 -23.32 -4.77
CA ASN A 293 -5.29 -23.65 -4.97
C ASN A 293 -5.79 -24.74 -3.99
N THR A 294 -5.42 -24.63 -2.72
CA THR A 294 -5.78 -25.62 -1.69
C THR A 294 -6.79 -25.04 -0.70
N LEU A 295 -7.52 -25.89 0.02
CA LEU A 295 -8.40 -25.41 1.09
C LEU A 295 -7.61 -24.64 2.16
N PHE A 296 -6.36 -25.04 2.43
CA PHE A 296 -5.50 -24.37 3.39
C PHE A 296 -5.12 -22.95 2.96
N SER A 297 -4.77 -22.73 1.69
CA SER A 297 -4.47 -21.37 1.20
C SER A 297 -5.70 -20.47 1.28
N PHE A 298 -6.88 -21.02 0.96
CA PHE A 298 -8.16 -20.31 1.12
C PHE A 298 -8.43 -19.95 2.58
N PHE A 299 -8.19 -20.89 3.50
CA PHE A 299 -8.34 -20.65 4.94
C PHE A 299 -7.38 -19.54 5.42
N VAL A 300 -6.11 -19.57 5.03
CA VAL A 300 -5.13 -18.52 5.38
C VAL A 300 -5.61 -17.16 4.87
N PHE A 301 -6.05 -17.09 3.61
CA PHE A 301 -6.60 -15.87 3.04
C PHE A 301 -7.82 -15.37 3.83
N GLN A 302 -8.83 -16.22 4.07
CA GLN A 302 -10.03 -15.80 4.80
C GLN A 302 -9.74 -15.40 6.24
N PHE A 303 -8.89 -16.15 6.93
CA PHE A 303 -8.47 -15.82 8.28
C PHE A 303 -7.80 -14.45 8.33
N LEU A 304 -6.89 -14.15 7.41
CA LEU A 304 -6.25 -12.83 7.34
C LEU A 304 -7.29 -11.73 7.04
N TYR A 305 -8.31 -12.03 6.23
CA TYR A 305 -9.47 -11.14 6.02
C TYR A 305 -10.29 -10.86 7.28
N THR A 306 -10.22 -11.72 8.30
CA THR A 306 -10.84 -11.45 9.60
C THR A 306 -9.93 -10.61 10.51
N VAL A 307 -8.61 -10.77 10.36
CA VAL A 307 -7.63 -10.16 11.27
C VAL A 307 -7.33 -8.73 10.88
N PHE A 308 -7.15 -8.42 9.58
CA PHE A 308 -6.71 -7.09 9.17
C PHE A 308 -7.76 -5.97 9.38
N PRO A 309 -9.09 -6.16 9.20
CA PRO A 309 -10.06 -5.08 9.38
C PRO A 309 -10.06 -4.49 10.81
N PRO A 310 -9.97 -5.31 11.88
CA PRO A 310 -9.72 -4.79 13.24
C PRO A 310 -8.53 -3.83 13.35
N PHE A 311 -7.40 -4.08 12.67
CA PHE A 311 -6.24 -3.17 12.71
C PHE A 311 -6.56 -1.79 12.11
N TYR A 312 -7.28 -1.74 10.99
CA TYR A 312 -7.76 -0.48 10.42
C TYR A 312 -8.75 0.23 11.35
N VAL A 313 -9.62 -0.52 12.03
CA VAL A 313 -10.51 0.04 13.05
C VAL A 313 -9.72 0.60 14.23
N PHE A 314 -8.68 -0.10 14.71
CA PHE A 314 -7.82 0.38 15.78
C PHE A 314 -7.11 1.67 15.40
N PHE A 315 -6.65 1.78 14.15
CA PHE A 315 -6.09 3.02 13.60
C PHE A 315 -7.11 4.18 13.67
N ILE A 316 -8.34 3.97 13.19
CA ILE A 316 -9.41 4.99 13.25
C ILE A 316 -9.76 5.34 14.72
N CYS A 317 -9.80 4.34 15.61
CA CYS A 317 -10.12 4.50 17.03
C CYS A 317 -9.07 5.28 17.81
N HIS A 318 -7.78 5.18 17.44
CA HIS A 318 -6.68 5.78 18.19
C HIS A 318 -6.65 7.32 18.19
N LYS A 319 -7.67 8.00 17.64
CA LYS A 319 -7.79 9.47 17.59
C LYS A 319 -6.47 10.14 17.18
N VAL A 320 -5.71 9.49 16.32
CA VAL A 320 -4.45 10.02 15.82
C VAL A 320 -4.83 11.33 15.18
N ASP A 321 -4.44 12.45 15.79
CA ASP A 321 -4.64 13.74 15.15
C ASP A 321 -3.67 13.73 13.97
N CYS A 322 -4.16 13.25 12.82
CA CYS A 322 -3.39 13.17 11.59
C CYS A 322 -2.82 14.53 11.18
N LYS A 323 -3.19 15.64 11.85
CA LYS A 323 -2.48 16.92 11.76
C LYS A 323 -0.99 16.81 12.11
N GLY A 324 -0.60 15.86 12.93
CA GLY A 324 0.81 15.58 13.24
C GLY A 324 1.50 14.68 12.21
N MET A 325 0.73 14.05 11.32
CA MET A 325 1.27 13.19 10.27
C MET A 325 1.79 14.08 9.14
N ILE A 326 3.10 14.04 8.95
CA ILE A 326 3.74 14.76 7.86
C ILE A 326 3.52 13.97 6.58
N SER A 327 2.81 14.59 5.65
CA SER A 327 2.54 14.05 4.32
C SER A 327 3.81 13.62 3.61
N LEU A 328 3.69 12.57 2.80
CA LEU A 328 4.82 12.00 2.08
C LEU A 328 5.24 12.95 0.95
N PRO A 329 6.50 13.42 0.88
CA PRO A 329 6.97 14.19 -0.25
C PRO A 329 7.12 13.25 -1.47
N THR A 330 6.11 13.23 -2.32
CA THR A 330 6.07 12.39 -3.52
C THR A 330 6.33 13.21 -4.78
N THR A 331 7.01 12.61 -5.75
CA THR A 331 7.06 13.14 -7.11
C THR A 331 6.37 12.13 -8.03
N TRP A 332 5.70 12.61 -9.08
CA TRP A 332 5.01 11.74 -10.05
C TRP A 332 5.92 10.64 -10.61
N ILE A 333 7.19 10.95 -10.82
CA ILE A 333 8.20 9.98 -11.29
C ILE A 333 8.38 8.84 -10.28
N LYS A 334 8.55 9.17 -8.98
CA LYS A 334 8.70 8.15 -7.92
C LYS A 334 7.46 7.27 -7.81
N GLU A 335 6.27 7.87 -7.82
CA GLU A 335 5.02 7.11 -7.72
C GLU A 335 4.78 6.24 -8.96
N THR A 336 5.18 6.71 -10.14
CA THR A 336 5.12 5.92 -11.38
C THR A 336 6.02 4.69 -11.28
N PHE A 337 7.26 4.84 -10.79
CA PHE A 337 8.16 3.70 -10.58
C PHE A 337 7.63 2.70 -9.55
N VAL A 338 7.06 3.18 -8.43
CA VAL A 338 6.41 2.32 -7.44
C VAL A 338 5.25 1.56 -8.08
N GLY A 339 4.37 2.25 -8.81
CA GLY A 339 3.24 1.64 -9.51
C GLY A 339 3.67 0.57 -10.51
N ILE A 340 4.66 0.85 -11.36
CA ILE A 340 5.20 -0.13 -12.32
C ILE A 340 5.78 -1.34 -11.59
N GLY A 341 6.57 -1.12 -10.52
CA GLY A 341 7.14 -2.20 -9.72
C GLY A 341 6.05 -3.10 -9.10
N CYS A 342 4.98 -2.51 -8.57
CA CYS A 342 3.85 -3.25 -8.00
C CYS A 342 3.09 -4.05 -9.07
N MET A 343 2.87 -3.47 -10.25
CA MET A 343 2.24 -4.16 -11.38
C MET A 343 3.05 -5.37 -11.85
N ILE A 344 4.38 -5.24 -11.94
CA ILE A 344 5.26 -6.36 -12.32
C ILE A 344 5.24 -7.44 -11.24
N LEU A 345 5.38 -7.07 -9.96
CA LEU A 345 5.40 -8.04 -8.87
C LEU A 345 4.07 -8.80 -8.76
N SER A 346 2.95 -8.09 -8.89
CA SER A 346 1.62 -8.70 -8.93
C SER A 346 1.48 -9.69 -10.10
N MET A 347 1.95 -9.31 -11.30
CA MET A 347 1.93 -10.18 -12.48
C MET A 347 2.75 -11.45 -12.25
N LEU A 348 3.92 -11.35 -11.62
CA LEU A 348 4.76 -12.50 -11.29
C LEU A 348 4.05 -13.46 -10.33
N VAL A 349 3.41 -12.95 -9.26
CA VAL A 349 2.66 -13.79 -8.31
C VAL A 349 1.50 -14.51 -9.00
N VAL A 350 0.70 -13.79 -9.78
CA VAL A 350 -0.44 -14.37 -10.51
C VAL A 350 0.03 -15.40 -11.55
N ALA A 351 1.14 -15.13 -12.25
CA ALA A 351 1.72 -16.05 -13.23
C ALA A 351 2.25 -17.34 -12.56
N LEU A 352 2.95 -17.23 -11.44
CA LEU A 352 3.45 -18.38 -10.68
C LEU A 352 2.31 -19.27 -10.20
N GLY A 353 1.24 -18.66 -9.65
CA GLY A 353 0.06 -19.42 -9.23
C GLY A 353 -0.66 -20.11 -10.39
N SER A 354 -0.78 -19.42 -11.53
CA SER A 354 -1.36 -19.99 -12.74
C SER A 354 -0.54 -21.19 -13.24
N GLN A 355 0.79 -21.11 -13.21
CA GLN A 355 1.65 -22.23 -13.60
C GLN A 355 1.52 -23.42 -12.64
N HIS A 356 1.48 -23.16 -11.33
CA HIS A 356 1.30 -24.21 -10.33
C HIS A 356 -0.03 -24.95 -10.51
N GLN A 357 -1.11 -24.22 -10.76
CA GLN A 357 -2.45 -24.75 -11.03
C GLN A 357 -2.55 -25.55 -12.34
N LEU A 358 -1.72 -25.26 -13.34
CA LEU A 358 -1.67 -26.03 -14.58
C LEU A 358 -0.84 -27.31 -14.48
N SER A 359 0.00 -27.42 -13.43
CA SER A 359 0.88 -28.57 -13.20
C SER A 359 0.35 -29.58 -12.18
N SER A 360 -0.65 -29.19 -11.41
CA SER A 360 -1.41 -30.04 -10.48
C SER A 360 -2.56 -30.70 -11.23
#